data_AF-A0A2N2I295-F1
#
_entry.id   AF-A0A2N2I295-F1
#
_cell.length_a   1.000
_cell.length_b   1.000
_cell.length_c   1.000
_cell.angle_alpha   90.00
_cell.angle_beta   90.00
_cell.angle_gamma   90.00
#
_symmetry.space_group_name_H-M   'P 1'
#
loop_
_entity.id
_entity.type
_entity.pdbx_description
1 polymer ?
#
loop_
_entity_poly.entity_id
_entity_poly.type
_entity_poly.pdbx_seq_one_letter_code
_entity_poly.pdbx_strand_id
1 'polypeptide(L)'
;MVSAGGIEGQLCKAIDLSSKMIHAVSWKELLRLLSVMDKLERCHPKERHYYLQFIVVVSKYHGKSAGMALMMPTLHICDREKCWAYLENSKEDNLAFYGRFGFIVNRFLIGQSPR
;
A
#
# COMPACT_ATOMS: atom_id res chain seq x y z
N MET A 1 5.52 19.93 -16.71
CA MET A 1 6.26 19.72 -17.97
C MET A 1 6.90 18.33 -17.88
N VAL A 2 6.19 17.28 -18.32
CA VAL A 2 6.73 15.90 -18.35
C VAL A 2 7.07 15.58 -19.80
N SER A 3 8.35 15.34 -20.03
CA SER A 3 8.96 15.04 -21.33
C SER A 3 8.76 13.58 -21.71
N ALA A 4 8.36 13.38 -22.97
CA ALA A 4 8.61 12.26 -23.88
C ALA A 4 8.99 10.90 -23.25
N GLY A 5 7.98 10.15 -22.82
CA GLY A 5 8.04 8.68 -22.73
C GLY A 5 6.81 8.13 -23.42
N GLY A 6 6.89 7.88 -24.73
CA GLY A 6 5.77 7.38 -25.53
C GLY A 6 5.15 6.13 -24.91
N ILE A 7 3.81 6.05 -25.00
CA ILE A 7 2.97 4.97 -24.46
C ILE A 7 3.52 3.58 -24.84
N GLU A 8 4.07 3.43 -26.05
CA GLU A 8 4.69 2.20 -26.56
C GLU A 8 5.90 1.72 -25.74
N GLY A 9 6.77 2.64 -25.30
CA GLY A 9 7.95 2.30 -24.51
C GLY A 9 7.61 1.92 -23.06
N GLN A 10 6.49 2.43 -22.54
CA GLN A 10 5.94 2.01 -21.25
C GLN A 10 5.25 0.64 -21.35
N LEU A 11 4.56 0.38 -22.46
CA LEU A 11 3.93 -0.91 -22.75
C LEU A 11 4.93 -2.06 -22.92
N CYS A 12 6.00 -1.86 -23.70
CA CYS A 12 7.02 -2.91 -23.88
C CYS A 12 7.72 -3.28 -22.56
N LYS A 13 7.97 -2.29 -21.68
CA LYS A 13 8.49 -2.55 -20.33
C LYS A 13 7.49 -3.31 -19.46
N ALA A 14 6.20 -2.98 -19.54
CA ALA A 14 5.16 -3.70 -18.82
C ALA A 14 5.01 -5.16 -19.29
N ILE A 15 5.17 -5.43 -20.60
CA ILE A 15 5.13 -6.78 -21.19
C ILE A 15 6.39 -7.60 -20.83
N ASP A 16 7.58 -6.99 -20.84
CA ASP A 16 8.81 -7.68 -20.41
C ASP A 16 8.79 -7.99 -18.90
N LEU A 17 8.28 -7.07 -18.09
CA LEU A 17 8.11 -7.27 -16.66
C LEU A 17 7.07 -8.36 -16.37
N SER A 18 5.96 -8.40 -17.12
CA SER A 18 4.93 -9.43 -16.95
C SER A 18 5.42 -10.81 -17.42
N SER A 19 6.21 -10.90 -18.49
CA SER A 19 6.85 -12.15 -18.94
C SER A 19 7.81 -12.72 -17.88
N LYS A 20 8.62 -11.86 -17.24
CA LYS A 20 9.49 -12.26 -16.13
C LYS A 20 8.71 -12.63 -14.87
N MET A 21 7.53 -12.04 -14.63
CA MET A 21 6.65 -12.41 -13.52
C MET A 21 5.91 -13.73 -13.75
N ILE A 22 5.55 -14.07 -15.00
CA ILE A 22 4.86 -15.34 -15.35
C ILE A 22 5.71 -16.57 -14.96
N HIS A 23 7.04 -16.44 -14.94
CA HIS A 23 7.94 -17.48 -14.47
C HIS A 23 8.32 -17.36 -12.98
N ALA A 24 8.05 -16.22 -12.35
CA ALA A 24 8.38 -15.96 -10.95
C ALA A 24 7.25 -16.37 -9.98
N VAL A 25 6.01 -16.45 -10.46
CA VAL A 25 4.85 -16.89 -9.67
C VAL A 25 4.00 -17.87 -10.48
N SER A 26 3.59 -18.96 -9.84
CA SER A 26 2.67 -19.93 -10.41
C SER A 26 1.30 -19.30 -10.70
N TRP A 27 0.55 -19.87 -11.65
CA TRP A 27 -0.84 -19.45 -11.93
C TRP A 27 -1.73 -19.44 -10.68
N LYS A 28 -1.50 -20.35 -9.72
CA LYS A 28 -2.21 -20.37 -8.43
C LYS A 28 -1.89 -19.13 -7.59
N GLU A 29 -0.64 -18.69 -7.57
CA GLU A 29 -0.21 -17.49 -6.85
C GLU A 29 -0.73 -16.21 -7.49
N LEU A 30 -0.80 -16.15 -8.83
CA LEU A 30 -1.41 -15.03 -9.54
C LEU A 30 -2.91 -14.91 -9.22
N LEU A 31 -3.66 -16.02 -9.32
CA LEU A 31 -5.09 -16.04 -8.95
C LEU A 31 -5.30 -15.66 -7.48
N ARG A 32 -4.38 -16.07 -6.59
CA ARG A 32 -4.39 -15.68 -5.19
C ARG A 32 -4.17 -14.17 -5.01
N LEU A 33 -3.17 -13.60 -5.68
CA LEU A 33 -2.90 -12.17 -5.64
C LEU A 33 -4.14 -11.38 -6.06
N LEU A 34 -4.75 -11.74 -7.19
CA LEU A 34 -5.98 -11.12 -7.68
C LEU A 34 -7.13 -11.23 -6.68
N SER A 35 -7.30 -12.40 -6.04
CA SER A 35 -8.33 -12.58 -4.99
C SER A 35 -8.08 -11.71 -3.75
N VAL A 36 -6.82 -11.52 -3.35
CA VAL A 36 -6.48 -10.63 -2.23
C VAL A 36 -6.74 -9.18 -2.61
N MET A 37 -6.37 -8.76 -3.82
CA MET A 37 -6.61 -7.39 -4.29
C MET A 37 -8.10 -7.07 -4.37
N ASP A 38 -8.94 -7.97 -4.90
CA ASP A 38 -10.40 -7.79 -4.92
C ASP A 38 -10.99 -7.67 -3.51
N LYS A 39 -10.50 -8.45 -2.54
CA LYS A 39 -10.95 -8.33 -1.13
C LYS A 39 -10.56 -6.99 -0.50
N LEU A 40 -9.33 -6.55 -0.72
CA LEU A 40 -8.83 -5.26 -0.23
C LEU A 40 -9.67 -4.13 -0.83
N GLU A 41 -9.84 -4.13 -2.15
CA GLU A 41 -10.64 -3.15 -2.88
C GLU A 41 -12.09 -3.09 -2.41
N ARG A 42 -12.74 -4.25 -2.17
CA ARG A 42 -14.10 -4.29 -1.61
C ARG A 42 -14.20 -3.72 -0.19
N CYS A 43 -13.11 -3.76 0.56
CA CYS A 43 -13.06 -3.29 1.94
C CYS A 43 -12.56 -1.85 2.07
N HIS A 44 -12.05 -1.25 0.97
CA HIS A 44 -11.67 0.14 0.96
C HIS A 44 -12.87 1.03 1.35
N PRO A 45 -12.67 2.03 2.22
CA PRO A 45 -13.71 3.00 2.54
C PRO A 45 -14.23 3.70 1.27
N LYS A 46 -15.53 3.97 1.23
CA LYS A 46 -16.15 4.71 0.11
C LYS A 46 -16.08 6.21 0.31
N GLU A 47 -15.99 6.62 1.57
CA GLU A 47 -15.85 8.00 2.00
C GLU A 47 -14.53 8.58 1.47
N ARG A 48 -14.50 9.88 1.19
CA ARG A 48 -13.28 10.56 0.74
C ARG A 48 -12.18 10.44 1.79
N HIS A 49 -11.03 9.92 1.38
CA HIS A 49 -9.87 9.75 2.25
C HIS A 49 -8.56 9.84 1.47
N TYR A 50 -7.46 10.13 2.18
CA TYR A 50 -6.11 9.92 1.69
C TYR A 50 -5.70 8.47 1.94
N TYR A 51 -5.31 7.76 0.87
CA TYR A 51 -4.82 6.39 0.96
C TYR A 51 -3.30 6.36 1.02
N LEU A 52 -2.75 5.86 2.14
CA LEU A 52 -1.31 5.71 2.34
C LEU A 52 -0.90 4.30 1.92
N GLN A 53 -0.77 4.11 0.61
CA GLN A 53 -0.55 2.79 0.01
C GLN A 53 0.76 2.12 0.47
N PHE A 54 1.85 2.89 0.58
CA PHE A 54 3.14 2.37 0.99
C PHE A 54 3.84 3.30 1.98
N ILE A 55 4.22 2.74 3.13
CA ILE A 55 5.04 3.43 4.12
C ILE A 55 6.17 2.49 4.50
N VAL A 56 7.38 2.82 4.05
CA VAL A 56 8.55 1.97 4.27
C VAL A 56 9.70 2.86 4.71
N VAL A 57 10.31 2.48 5.83
CA VAL A 57 11.59 3.02 6.27
C VAL A 57 12.65 1.97 5.99
N VAL A 58 13.73 2.35 5.30
CA VAL A 58 14.89 1.47 5.11
C VAL A 58 15.54 1.16 6.45
N SER A 59 15.93 -0.09 6.70
CA SER A 59 16.39 -0.59 8.01
C SER A 59 17.47 0.27 8.68
N LYS A 60 18.41 0.85 7.92
CA LYS A 60 19.44 1.77 8.42
C LYS A 60 18.91 3.05 9.12
N TYR A 61 17.63 3.36 8.93
CA TYR A 61 16.95 4.53 9.49
C TYR A 61 15.84 4.16 10.49
N HIS A 62 15.70 2.89 10.86
CA HIS A 62 14.78 2.49 11.93
C HIS A 62 15.18 3.13 13.26
N GLY A 63 14.20 3.40 14.12
CA GLY A 63 14.42 4.01 15.45
C GLY A 63 14.83 5.49 15.45
N LYS A 64 14.95 6.14 14.28
CA LYS A 64 15.38 7.56 14.16
C LYS A 64 14.22 8.52 13.86
N SER A 65 13.03 8.23 14.37
CA SER A 65 11.79 8.98 14.07
C SER A 65 11.45 9.09 12.57
N ALA A 66 12.07 8.27 11.71
CA ALA A 66 11.84 8.33 10.27
C ALA A 66 10.37 8.04 9.90
N GLY A 67 9.70 7.12 10.61
CA GLY A 67 8.27 6.87 10.43
C GLY A 67 7.41 8.10 10.74
N MET A 68 7.75 8.84 11.80
CA MET A 68 7.08 10.12 12.12
C MET A 68 7.27 11.12 10.98
N ALA A 69 8.50 11.29 10.50
CA ALA A 69 8.81 12.20 9.40
C ALA A 69 8.06 11.86 8.11
N LEU A 70 7.79 10.57 7.85
CA LEU A 70 6.98 10.13 6.71
C LEU A 70 5.48 10.37 6.93
N MET A 71 4.97 10.15 8.14
CA MET A 71 3.53 10.28 8.44
C MET A 71 3.06 11.74 8.47
N MET A 72 3.82 12.60 9.15
CA MET A 72 3.34 13.95 9.49
C MET A 72 2.91 14.77 8.27
N PRO A 73 3.63 14.82 7.13
CA PRO A 73 3.20 15.64 6.00
C PRO A 73 1.80 15.29 5.49
N THR A 74 1.50 13.99 5.35
CA THR A 74 0.18 13.54 4.90
C THR A 74 -0.91 13.83 5.93
N LEU A 75 -0.62 13.66 7.22
CA LEU A 75 -1.59 13.95 8.28
C LEU A 75 -1.90 15.44 8.37
N HIS A 76 -0.92 16.33 8.22
CA HIS A 76 -1.18 17.78 8.16
C HIS A 76 -2.07 18.16 6.97
N ILE A 77 -1.92 17.47 5.83
CA ILE A 77 -2.82 17.66 4.67
C ILE A 77 -4.24 17.21 5.03
N CYS A 78 -4.38 16.03 5.67
CA CYS A 78 -5.66 15.50 6.13
C CYS A 78 -6.37 16.48 7.09
N ASP A 79 -5.64 17.02 8.06
CA ASP A 79 -6.17 17.99 9.04
C ASP A 79 -6.66 19.27 8.35
N ARG A 80 -5.83 19.84 7.46
CA ARG A 80 -6.15 21.06 6.70
C ARG A 80 -7.40 20.86 5.83
N GLU A 81 -7.52 19.70 5.20
CA GLU A 81 -8.61 19.39 4.28
C GLU A 81 -9.82 18.75 4.96
N LYS A 82 -9.76 18.53 6.28
CA LYS A 82 -10.79 17.84 7.06
C LYS A 82 -11.16 16.49 6.43
N CYS A 83 -10.15 15.76 5.98
CA CYS A 83 -10.26 14.50 5.27
C CYS A 83 -9.62 13.38 6.09
N TRP A 84 -10.12 12.15 5.98
CA TRP A 84 -9.57 11.03 6.73
C TRP A 84 -8.33 10.46 6.05
N ALA A 85 -7.47 9.80 6.83
CA ALA A 85 -6.38 8.98 6.32
C ALA A 85 -6.74 7.49 6.49
N TYR A 86 -6.42 6.68 5.48
CA TYR A 86 -6.63 5.24 5.48
C TYR A 86 -5.36 4.54 5.01
N LEU A 87 -5.06 3.40 5.63
CA LEU A 87 -3.98 2.51 5.24
C LEU A 87 -4.35 1.07 5.53
N GLU A 88 -3.67 0.18 4.81
CA GLU A 88 -3.74 -1.25 5.04
C GLU A 88 -2.47 -1.70 5.76
N ASN A 89 -2.63 -2.44 6.85
CA ASN A 89 -1.51 -2.91 7.64
C ASN A 89 -1.50 -4.43 7.69
N SER A 90 -0.42 -5.04 7.22
CA SER A 90 -0.24 -6.50 7.17
C SER A 90 0.51 -7.06 8.38
N LYS A 91 0.94 -6.22 9.33
CA LYS A 91 1.72 -6.64 10.51
C LYS A 91 1.15 -6.05 11.80
N GLU A 92 0.74 -6.91 12.72
CA GLU A 92 0.15 -6.49 14.00
C GLU A 92 1.11 -5.61 14.83
N ASP A 93 2.41 -5.87 14.79
CA ASP A 93 3.44 -5.08 15.45
C ASP A 93 3.40 -3.58 15.09
N ASN A 94 2.88 -3.22 13.92
CA ASN A 94 2.75 -1.84 13.48
C ASN A 94 1.54 -1.12 14.09
N LEU A 95 0.60 -1.82 14.73
CA LEU A 95 -0.61 -1.20 15.29
C LEU A 95 -0.26 -0.13 16.33
N ALA A 96 0.71 -0.40 17.20
CA ALA A 96 1.17 0.57 18.19
C ALA A 96 1.79 1.81 17.53
N PHE A 97 2.48 1.64 16.39
CA PHE A 97 3.05 2.76 15.65
C PHE A 97 1.95 3.64 15.05
N TYR A 98 0.97 3.06 14.35
CA TYR A 98 -0.12 3.83 13.74
C TYR A 98 -1.09 4.41 14.77
N GLY A 99 -1.34 3.71 15.87
CA GLY A 99 -2.20 4.18 16.96
C GLY A 99 -1.71 5.49 17.60
N ARG A 100 -0.38 5.74 17.60
CA ARG A 100 0.18 7.03 18.04
C ARG A 100 -0.27 8.24 17.22
N PHE A 101 -0.75 8.00 16.00
CA PHE A 101 -1.29 9.02 15.11
C PHE A 101 -2.84 9.04 15.08
N GLY A 102 -3.49 8.30 15.97
CA GLY A 102 -4.95 8.24 16.05
C GLY A 102 -5.62 7.27 15.07
N PHE A 103 -4.87 6.43 14.35
CA PHE A 103 -5.47 5.37 13.55
C PHE A 103 -6.13 4.32 14.46
N ILE A 104 -7.30 3.87 14.03
CA ILE A 104 -8.05 2.78 14.67
C ILE A 104 -8.24 1.65 13.67
N VAL A 105 -8.30 0.42 14.16
CA VAL A 105 -8.58 -0.74 13.30
C VAL A 105 -10.05 -0.69 12.87
N ASN A 106 -10.28 -0.61 11.57
CA ASN A 106 -11.62 -0.67 10.99
C ASN A 106 -12.04 -2.13 10.73
N ARG A 107 -11.17 -2.93 10.11
CA ARG A 107 -11.47 -4.31 9.70
C ARG A 107 -10.23 -5.18 9.68
N PHE A 108 -10.39 -6.43 10.12
CA PHE A 108 -9.40 -7.49 9.91
C PHE A 108 -9.76 -8.31 8.67
N LEU A 109 -8.77 -8.57 7.82
CA LEU A 109 -8.91 -9.45 6.67
C LEU A 109 -8.06 -10.69 6.90
N ILE A 110 -8.72 -11.82 7.13
CA ILE A 110 -8.05 -13.11 7.32
C ILE A 110 -7.92 -13.77 5.94
N GLY A 111 -6.69 -13.78 5.42
CA GLY A 111 -6.33 -14.58 4.25
C GLY A 111 -5.87 -15.97 4.68
N GLN A 112 -6.36 -17.02 4.05
CA GLN A 112 -5.74 -18.33 4.18
C GLN A 112 -4.48 -18.36 3.31
N SER A 113 -3.34 -18.75 3.89
CA SER A 113 -2.18 -19.21 3.12
C SER A 113 -2.34 -20.71 2.91
N PRO A 114 -2.33 -21.21 1.66
CA PRO A 114 -2.02 -22.63 1.44
C PRO A 114 -0.66 -22.91 2.07
N ARG A 115 -0.53 -24.05 2.76
CA ARG A 115 0.79 -24.60 3.12
C ARG A 115 1.40 -25.27 1.90
#